data_AF-A0A833D9P8-F1
#
_entry.id   AF-A0A833D9P8-F1
#
_cell.length_a   1.000
_cell.length_b   1.000
_cell.length_c   1.000
_cell.angle_alpha   90.00
_cell.angle_beta   90.00
_cell.angle_gamma   90.00
#
_symmetry.space_group_name_H-M   'P 1'
#
loop_
_entity.id
_entity.type
_entity.pdbx_description
1 polymer ?
#
loop_
_entity_poly.entity_id
_entity_poly.type
_entity_poly.pdbx_seq_one_letter_code
_entity_poly.pdbx_strand_id
1 'polypeptide(L)'
;MRRVAVLQVLLMVSATMLCYLPAASADGAETVIGANVTWADDQTVEGTVRIVSGGHLTVNGADATVSDGSSIIVEEGGALTLNHAGLLADNPPTAIASMGYWDESNRSKFMVPGEGIEGAFEVTMMAMNDDSYFGDGAHIDGKVINLNGSSHTFSFEAEAGDVWIGLTGFSSTSVTVASITIEVENGGSTTILGTDLESVNMKTAGDPGFSIQVDGTLSSVDSTVSGGQMTIGGSMSADDSSFDRLGPVLLGSDATIDLRGVTAFSGSLDDHDVRGGPGSTIYWGDDVSGSGGLIDRWERRVSGQSIQLDAKYVILSVSGIGPSEAIQEIFSDENGTALVDGGRERVVEIGYSDGTVWTEAATIDVITYVTSWNPESSGIGNYGGGPMPLTWDQSIQLNSGTPNIEWESLEIVGDE
;
A
#
# COMPACT_ATOMS: atom_id res chain seq x y z
N MET A 1 33.92 -17.65 -57.72
CA MET A 1 33.60 -16.53 -56.81
C MET A 1 32.52 -16.99 -55.86
N ARG A 2 32.75 -16.77 -54.56
CA ARG A 2 32.01 -17.27 -53.40
C ARG A 2 30.86 -16.33 -53.03
N ARG A 3 29.74 -16.91 -52.57
CA ARG A 3 28.79 -16.41 -51.54
C ARG A 3 27.94 -15.18 -51.91
N VAL A 4 26.75 -14.89 -51.36
CA VAL A 4 25.67 -15.47 -50.51
C VAL A 4 24.65 -14.32 -50.38
N ALA A 5 23.33 -14.60 -50.38
CA ALA A 5 22.26 -13.92 -49.61
C ALA A 5 20.90 -14.42 -50.18
N VAL A 6 20.31 -15.51 -49.69
CA VAL A 6 19.61 -15.74 -48.41
C VAL A 6 18.44 -14.77 -48.21
N LEU A 7 17.27 -15.28 -48.61
CA LEU A 7 15.92 -14.86 -48.26
C LEU A 7 15.58 -15.54 -46.91
N GLN A 8 15.34 -14.78 -45.85
CA GLN A 8 14.79 -15.28 -44.59
C GLN A 8 13.35 -14.77 -44.45
N VAL A 9 12.39 -15.68 -44.60
CA VAL A 9 11.01 -15.50 -44.16
C VAL A 9 10.93 -16.15 -42.78
N LEU A 10 10.65 -15.32 -41.75
CA LEU A 10 10.42 -15.75 -40.38
C LEU A 10 8.99 -16.30 -40.28
N LEU A 11 8.84 -17.55 -39.86
CA LEU A 11 7.57 -18.21 -39.62
C LEU A 11 7.31 -18.15 -38.10
N MET A 12 6.40 -17.27 -37.63
CA MET A 12 5.89 -17.32 -36.27
C MET A 12 4.76 -18.35 -36.20
N VAL A 13 4.96 -19.42 -35.42
CA VAL A 13 3.92 -20.39 -35.09
C VAL A 13 3.36 -19.99 -33.72
N SER A 14 2.24 -19.26 -33.70
CA SER A 14 1.43 -19.09 -32.50
C SER A 14 0.66 -20.38 -32.25
N ALA A 15 0.97 -21.07 -31.15
CA ALA A 15 0.20 -22.21 -30.69
C ALA A 15 -0.89 -21.71 -29.72
N THR A 16 -2.12 -21.58 -30.20
CA THR A 16 -3.30 -21.44 -29.35
C THR A 16 -3.58 -22.80 -28.68
N MET A 17 -3.05 -22.99 -27.47
CA MET A 17 -3.46 -24.10 -26.61
C MET A 17 -4.76 -23.69 -25.89
N LEU A 18 -5.89 -24.28 -26.28
CA LEU A 18 -7.05 -24.37 -25.39
C LEU A 18 -6.68 -25.35 -24.27
N CYS A 19 -6.32 -24.83 -23.09
CA CYS A 19 -6.18 -25.65 -21.90
C CYS A 19 -7.59 -25.98 -21.39
N TYR A 20 -8.04 -27.21 -21.63
CA TYR A 20 -9.14 -27.79 -20.87
C TYR A 20 -8.65 -28.09 -19.44
N LEU A 21 -9.27 -27.44 -18.45
CA LEU A 21 -9.01 -27.67 -17.02
C LEU A 21 -9.30 -29.15 -16.67
N PRO A 22 -8.35 -29.91 -16.10
CA PRO A 22 -8.66 -31.19 -15.48
C PRO A 22 -9.35 -30.95 -14.14
N ALA A 23 -10.49 -31.61 -13.93
CA ALA A 23 -11.17 -31.60 -12.64
C ALA A 23 -10.41 -32.42 -11.58
N ALA A 24 -10.27 -31.77 -10.41
CA ALA A 24 -10.14 -32.31 -9.03
C ALA A 24 -8.78 -32.83 -8.51
N SER A 25 -8.29 -32.15 -7.46
CA SER A 25 -7.72 -32.74 -6.23
C SER A 25 -7.88 -31.73 -5.08
N ALA A 26 -7.96 -32.20 -3.83
CA ALA A 26 -8.25 -31.43 -2.61
C ALA A 26 -7.03 -30.67 -2.04
N ASP A 27 -6.31 -30.00 -2.93
CA ASP A 27 -5.31 -28.95 -2.70
C ASP A 27 -5.68 -27.91 -3.76
N GLY A 28 -5.82 -26.62 -3.42
CA GLY A 28 -6.41 -25.62 -4.33
C GLY A 28 -5.91 -25.78 -5.77
N ALA A 29 -6.81 -25.74 -6.76
CA ALA A 29 -6.45 -25.98 -8.15
C ALA A 29 -5.28 -25.05 -8.55
N GLU A 30 -4.12 -25.61 -8.86
CA GLU A 30 -2.94 -24.83 -9.27
C GLU A 30 -2.67 -25.05 -10.76
N THR A 31 -2.61 -23.95 -11.49
CA THR A 31 -2.20 -23.91 -12.90
C THR A 31 -0.79 -23.35 -12.99
N VAL A 32 0.16 -24.14 -13.50
CA VAL A 32 1.56 -23.74 -13.65
C VAL A 32 1.88 -23.39 -15.11
N ILE A 33 2.38 -22.17 -15.32
CA ILE A 33 2.77 -21.64 -16.63
C ILE A 33 4.30 -21.57 -16.69
N GLY A 34 4.91 -22.52 -17.41
CA GLY A 34 6.36 -22.59 -17.65
C GLY A 34 6.78 -22.29 -19.10
N ALA A 35 5.86 -21.79 -19.92
CA ALA A 35 6.09 -21.39 -21.30
C ALA A 35 5.20 -20.19 -21.65
N ASN A 36 5.28 -19.71 -22.90
CA ASN A 36 4.41 -18.65 -23.38
C ASN A 36 2.98 -19.15 -23.57
N VAL A 37 2.03 -18.50 -22.89
CA VAL A 37 0.59 -18.77 -22.94
C VAL A 37 -0.12 -17.45 -23.19
N THR A 38 -1.16 -17.47 -24.03
CA THR A 38 -2.01 -16.30 -24.29
C THR A 38 -3.46 -16.65 -24.00
N TRP A 39 -4.11 -15.87 -23.15
CA TRP A 39 -5.56 -15.86 -22.99
C TRP A 39 -6.12 -14.73 -23.86
N ALA A 40 -6.88 -15.12 -24.89
CA ALA A 40 -7.46 -14.21 -25.89
C ALA A 40 -9.00 -14.21 -25.88
N ASP A 41 -9.60 -15.03 -25.03
CA ASP A 41 -11.02 -15.08 -24.74
C ASP A 41 -11.19 -14.94 -23.22
N ASP A 42 -12.36 -14.50 -22.77
CA ASP A 42 -12.62 -14.31 -21.34
C ASP A 42 -12.37 -15.60 -20.54
N GLN A 43 -11.78 -15.44 -19.36
CA GLN A 43 -11.41 -16.54 -18.47
C GLN A 43 -12.07 -16.39 -17.11
N THR A 44 -12.33 -17.53 -16.47
CA THR A 44 -12.59 -17.59 -15.04
C THR A 44 -11.38 -18.25 -14.38
N VAL A 45 -10.78 -17.57 -13.41
CA VAL A 45 -9.62 -18.05 -12.66
C VAL A 45 -10.10 -18.52 -11.29
N GLU A 46 -10.06 -19.84 -11.11
CA GLU A 46 -10.31 -20.51 -9.82
C GLU A 46 -8.99 -21.12 -9.32
N GLY A 47 -8.57 -20.77 -8.10
CA GLY A 47 -7.35 -21.26 -7.48
C GLY A 47 -6.11 -20.44 -7.83
N THR A 48 -4.94 -21.08 -7.91
CA THR A 48 -3.66 -20.37 -8.07
C THR A 48 -3.14 -20.50 -9.50
N VAL A 49 -2.80 -19.38 -10.13
CA VAL A 49 -2.04 -19.36 -11.39
C VAL A 49 -0.60 -18.97 -11.06
N ARG A 50 0.32 -19.92 -11.22
CA ARG A 50 1.75 -19.72 -10.97
C ARG A 50 2.52 -19.62 -12.28
N ILE A 51 3.12 -18.47 -12.54
CA ILE A 51 4.00 -18.22 -13.69
C ILE A 51 5.44 -18.36 -13.20
N VAL A 52 6.07 -19.47 -13.57
CA VAL A 52 7.43 -19.81 -13.11
C VAL A 52 8.48 -19.19 -14.04
N SER A 53 9.75 -19.28 -13.66
CA SER A 53 10.87 -18.78 -14.47
C SER A 53 10.83 -19.27 -15.92
N GLY A 54 10.88 -18.35 -16.88
CA GLY A 54 10.77 -18.63 -18.32
C GLY A 54 9.33 -18.79 -18.84
N GLY A 55 8.33 -18.82 -17.96
CA GLY A 55 6.92 -18.74 -18.29
C GLY A 55 6.47 -17.31 -18.57
N HIS A 56 5.53 -17.16 -19.49
CA HIS A 56 4.94 -15.86 -19.82
C HIS A 56 3.45 -16.02 -20.05
N LEU A 57 2.62 -15.38 -19.23
CA LEU A 57 1.19 -15.30 -19.47
C LEU A 57 0.86 -13.92 -20.06
N THR A 58 0.22 -13.91 -21.22
CA THR A 58 -0.38 -12.71 -21.80
C THR A 58 -1.91 -12.83 -21.74
N VAL A 59 -2.59 -11.90 -21.09
CA VAL A 59 -4.04 -11.68 -21.23
C VAL A 59 -4.23 -10.55 -22.24
N ASN A 60 -4.93 -10.82 -23.34
CA ASN A 60 -4.91 -9.95 -24.51
C ASN A 60 -6.31 -9.72 -25.09
N GLY A 61 -6.85 -8.52 -24.96
CA GLY A 61 -8.16 -8.18 -25.51
C GLY A 61 -9.33 -8.92 -24.85
N ALA A 62 -9.14 -9.38 -23.61
CA ALA A 62 -10.06 -10.26 -22.89
C ALA A 62 -10.01 -10.01 -21.38
N ASP A 63 -11.05 -10.42 -20.67
CA ASP A 63 -11.12 -10.28 -19.22
C ASP A 63 -10.91 -11.61 -18.49
N ALA A 64 -10.16 -11.57 -17.40
CA ALA A 64 -10.04 -12.68 -16.45
C ALA A 64 -10.79 -12.32 -15.17
N THR A 65 -11.94 -12.95 -14.94
CA THR A 65 -12.67 -12.88 -13.68
C THR A 65 -12.03 -13.84 -12.68
N VAL A 66 -11.59 -13.34 -11.54
CA VAL A 66 -10.84 -14.08 -10.52
C VAL A 66 -11.74 -14.33 -9.32
N SER A 67 -11.99 -15.60 -9.01
CA SER A 67 -12.86 -16.00 -7.92
C SER A 67 -12.23 -15.78 -6.55
N ASP A 68 -13.07 -15.60 -5.54
CA ASP A 68 -12.65 -15.37 -4.15
C ASP A 68 -11.61 -16.37 -3.66
N GLY A 69 -10.54 -15.86 -3.05
CA GLY A 69 -9.45 -16.67 -2.50
C GLY A 69 -8.47 -17.24 -3.53
N SER A 70 -8.64 -16.89 -4.82
CA SER A 70 -7.70 -17.24 -5.89
C SER A 70 -6.50 -16.29 -5.90
N SER A 71 -5.44 -16.69 -6.60
CA SER A 71 -4.21 -15.87 -6.67
C SER A 71 -3.46 -16.02 -7.98
N ILE A 72 -2.70 -14.99 -8.33
CA ILE A 72 -1.72 -15.03 -9.42
C ILE A 72 -0.33 -14.78 -8.83
N ILE A 73 0.59 -15.71 -9.06
CA ILE A 73 1.96 -15.65 -8.56
C ILE A 73 2.91 -15.62 -9.76
N VAL A 74 3.70 -14.56 -9.88
CA VAL A 74 4.76 -14.41 -10.89
C VAL A 74 6.10 -14.55 -10.19
N GLU A 75 6.75 -15.70 -10.34
CA GLU A 75 8.06 -15.96 -9.73
C GLU A 75 9.17 -15.19 -10.44
N GLU A 76 10.35 -15.14 -9.83
CA GLU A 76 11.54 -14.54 -10.43
C GLU A 76 11.83 -15.15 -11.83
N GLY A 77 11.96 -14.28 -12.83
CA GLY A 77 12.14 -14.67 -14.24
C GLY A 77 10.85 -15.12 -14.96
N GLY A 78 9.70 -15.12 -14.29
CA GLY A 78 8.37 -15.22 -14.89
C GLY A 78 7.83 -13.85 -15.30
N ALA A 79 6.81 -13.83 -16.16
CA ALA A 79 6.23 -12.60 -16.67
C ALA A 79 4.71 -12.68 -16.87
N LEU A 80 3.99 -11.67 -16.37
CA LEU A 80 2.58 -11.42 -16.65
C LEU A 80 2.44 -10.17 -17.54
N THR A 81 1.64 -10.26 -18.58
CA THR A 81 1.29 -9.12 -19.43
C THR A 81 -0.22 -9.00 -19.57
N LEU A 82 -0.75 -7.84 -19.23
CA LEU A 82 -2.12 -7.42 -19.51
C LEU A 82 -2.06 -6.42 -20.66
N ASN A 83 -2.77 -6.72 -21.74
CA ASN A 83 -2.78 -5.90 -22.94
C ASN A 83 -4.22 -5.72 -23.41
N HIS A 84 -4.80 -4.53 -23.21
CA HIS A 84 -6.21 -4.27 -23.51
C HIS A 84 -7.12 -5.30 -22.78
N ALA A 85 -6.82 -5.57 -21.51
CA ALA A 85 -7.37 -6.70 -20.76
C ALA A 85 -7.76 -6.33 -19.33
N GLY A 86 -8.78 -7.00 -18.80
CA GLY A 86 -9.21 -6.91 -17.41
C GLY A 86 -8.71 -8.07 -16.55
N LEU A 87 -8.34 -7.76 -15.31
CA LEU A 87 -8.16 -8.72 -14.23
C LEU A 87 -9.07 -8.31 -13.07
N LEU A 88 -10.23 -8.96 -12.97
CA LEU A 88 -11.38 -8.45 -12.23
C LEU A 88 -11.76 -9.43 -11.12
N ALA A 89 -11.89 -8.95 -9.89
CA ALA A 89 -12.45 -9.77 -8.81
C ALA A 89 -13.91 -10.12 -9.13
N ASP A 90 -14.32 -11.36 -8.83
CA ASP A 90 -15.73 -11.76 -8.89
C ASP A 90 -16.56 -11.00 -7.83
N ASN A 91 -16.01 -10.89 -6.61
CA ASN A 91 -16.57 -10.10 -5.51
C ASN A 91 -15.56 -9.04 -5.05
N PRO A 92 -15.48 -7.87 -5.71
CA PRO A 92 -14.63 -6.78 -5.27
C PRO A 92 -15.16 -6.14 -3.95
N PRO A 93 -14.32 -5.43 -3.19
CA PRO A 93 -14.78 -4.58 -2.10
C PRO A 93 -15.89 -3.64 -2.56
N THR A 94 -16.94 -3.48 -1.74
CA THR A 94 -18.12 -2.67 -2.08
C THR A 94 -18.41 -1.54 -1.11
N ALA A 95 -17.76 -1.52 0.05
CA ALA A 95 -17.98 -0.52 1.09
C ALA A 95 -16.96 0.63 1.00
N ILE A 96 -17.24 1.71 1.71
CA ILE A 96 -16.30 2.82 1.93
C ILE A 96 -16.12 3.07 3.42
N ALA A 97 -14.99 3.64 3.82
CA ALA A 97 -14.65 3.97 5.19
C ALA A 97 -14.12 5.40 5.31
N SER A 98 -14.48 6.09 6.40
CA SER A 98 -13.96 7.43 6.68
C SER A 98 -12.49 7.38 7.10
N MET A 99 -11.77 8.49 6.89
CA MET A 99 -10.35 8.66 7.23
C MET A 99 -10.11 9.06 8.70
N GLY A 100 -11.17 9.12 9.52
CA GLY A 100 -11.05 9.40 10.96
C GLY A 100 -10.86 10.89 11.34
N TYR A 101 -10.85 11.82 10.39
CA TYR A 101 -10.70 13.26 10.67
C TYR A 101 -11.96 13.91 11.24
N TRP A 102 -11.78 14.79 12.24
CA TRP A 102 -12.88 15.47 12.95
C TRP A 102 -13.12 16.91 12.48
N ASP A 103 -12.13 17.53 11.86
CA ASP A 103 -12.24 18.90 11.35
C ASP A 103 -13.12 18.96 10.09
N GLU A 104 -13.83 20.07 9.90
CA GLU A 104 -14.82 20.20 8.82
C GLU A 104 -14.22 20.16 7.41
N SER A 105 -12.98 20.63 7.25
CA SER A 105 -12.27 20.63 5.96
C SER A 105 -11.91 19.22 5.49
N ASN A 106 -11.49 18.36 6.41
CA ASN A 106 -10.98 17.03 6.08
C ASN A 106 -11.99 15.91 6.38
N ARG A 107 -13.08 16.21 7.08
CA ARG A 107 -14.12 15.24 7.44
C ARG A 107 -14.59 14.47 6.21
N SER A 108 -14.57 13.16 6.32
CA SER A 108 -15.11 12.31 5.27
C SER A 108 -16.61 12.45 5.16
N LYS A 109 -17.12 12.41 3.92
CA LYS A 109 -18.54 12.55 3.63
C LYS A 109 -18.92 11.82 2.36
N PHE A 110 -20.19 11.43 2.28
CA PHE A 110 -20.78 10.88 1.06
C PHE A 110 -22.08 11.61 0.74
N MET A 111 -22.48 11.57 -0.53
CA MET A 111 -23.71 12.19 -1.01
C MET A 111 -24.82 11.15 -1.09
N VAL A 112 -25.96 11.48 -0.49
CA VAL A 112 -27.24 10.80 -0.72
C VAL A 112 -27.90 11.48 -1.93
N PRO A 113 -28.16 10.76 -3.03
CA PRO A 113 -28.88 11.31 -4.17
C PRO A 113 -30.36 11.45 -3.81
N GLY A 114 -30.86 12.68 -3.80
CA GLY A 114 -32.26 12.99 -3.54
C GLY A 114 -32.90 13.87 -4.61
N GLU A 115 -32.13 14.37 -5.58
CA GLU A 115 -32.69 15.05 -6.74
C GLU A 115 -33.68 14.14 -7.50
N GLY A 116 -34.86 14.69 -7.78
CA GLY A 116 -35.92 13.98 -8.51
C GLY A 116 -36.79 13.02 -7.68
N ILE A 117 -36.52 12.87 -6.38
CA ILE A 117 -37.42 12.14 -5.49
C ILE A 117 -38.65 13.01 -5.15
N GLU A 118 -39.84 12.50 -5.46
CA GLU A 118 -41.10 13.15 -5.09
C GLU A 118 -41.53 12.75 -3.66
N GLY A 119 -41.80 13.74 -2.81
CA GLY A 119 -42.25 13.53 -1.44
C GLY A 119 -41.11 13.30 -0.45
N ALA A 120 -41.47 13.01 0.80
CA ALA A 120 -40.50 12.66 1.84
C ALA A 120 -39.91 11.26 1.58
N PHE A 121 -38.68 11.06 2.05
CA PHE A 121 -37.99 9.78 1.91
C PHE A 121 -37.12 9.48 3.13
N GLU A 122 -36.87 8.20 3.35
CA GLU A 122 -35.99 7.71 4.40
C GLU A 122 -34.74 7.09 3.78
N VAL A 123 -33.61 7.22 4.46
CA VAL A 123 -32.33 6.65 4.02
C VAL A 123 -31.76 5.84 5.15
N THR A 124 -31.71 4.53 4.97
CA THR A 124 -31.08 3.61 5.91
C THR A 124 -29.65 3.36 5.46
N MET A 125 -28.69 3.88 6.24
CA MET A 125 -27.26 3.63 6.09
C MET A 125 -26.88 2.36 6.86
N MET A 126 -26.14 1.46 6.21
CA MET A 126 -25.72 0.17 6.76
C MET A 126 -24.21 0.15 6.98
N ALA A 127 -23.78 -0.29 8.16
CA ALA A 127 -22.37 -0.57 8.45
C ALA A 127 -21.92 -1.84 7.73
N MET A 128 -20.60 -2.03 7.62
CA MET A 128 -20.06 -3.34 7.22
C MET A 128 -20.43 -4.42 8.24
N ASN A 129 -20.34 -5.69 7.82
CA ASN A 129 -20.52 -6.81 8.74
C ASN A 129 -19.52 -6.70 9.90
N ASP A 130 -19.99 -6.97 11.11
CA ASP A 130 -19.24 -6.88 12.37
C ASP A 130 -18.84 -5.47 12.83
N ASP A 131 -19.12 -4.44 12.04
CA ASP A 131 -18.97 -3.03 12.44
C ASP A 131 -20.21 -2.48 13.16
N SER A 132 -20.01 -1.39 13.88
CA SER A 132 -21.06 -0.71 14.64
C SER A 132 -20.81 0.79 14.70
N TYR A 133 -21.88 1.56 14.56
CA TYR A 133 -21.87 3.03 14.70
C TYR A 133 -21.90 3.52 16.15
N PHE A 134 -21.64 2.64 17.12
CA PHE A 134 -21.73 3.01 18.54
C PHE A 134 -20.73 4.11 18.90
N GLY A 135 -21.25 5.29 19.22
CA GLY A 135 -20.45 6.46 19.62
C GLY A 135 -20.02 7.35 18.45
N ASP A 136 -20.40 7.01 17.23
CA ASP A 136 -20.10 7.78 16.03
C ASP A 136 -21.11 8.93 15.82
N GLY A 137 -20.76 9.86 14.95
CA GLY A 137 -21.59 11.02 14.61
C GLY A 137 -21.73 11.22 13.10
N ALA A 138 -22.94 11.58 12.67
CA ALA A 138 -23.23 12.10 11.34
C ALA A 138 -23.45 13.61 11.38
N HIS A 139 -23.03 14.31 10.34
CA HIS A 139 -23.10 15.77 10.20
C HIS A 139 -23.93 16.12 8.98
N ILE A 140 -25.08 16.77 9.19
CA ILE A 140 -26.01 17.20 8.14
C ILE A 140 -26.45 18.63 8.45
N ASP A 141 -26.30 19.56 7.51
CA ASP A 141 -26.65 20.98 7.66
C ASP A 141 -26.13 21.64 8.96
N GLY A 142 -24.89 21.32 9.34
CA GLY A 142 -24.26 21.82 10.56
C GLY A 142 -24.80 21.25 11.88
N LYS A 143 -25.71 20.26 11.81
CA LYS A 143 -26.20 19.51 12.97
C LYS A 143 -25.43 18.20 13.12
N VAL A 144 -25.22 17.79 14.36
CA VAL A 144 -24.62 16.50 14.71
C VAL A 144 -25.71 15.54 15.16
N ILE A 145 -25.76 14.37 14.53
CA ILE A 145 -26.67 13.27 14.84
C ILE A 145 -25.83 12.12 15.40
N ASN A 146 -26.15 11.66 16.60
CA ASN A 146 -25.48 10.50 17.18
C ASN A 146 -25.94 9.23 16.47
N LEU A 147 -24.98 8.42 16.05
CA LEU A 147 -25.22 7.13 15.43
C LEU A 147 -25.10 6.01 16.48
N ASN A 148 -25.68 4.84 16.17
CA ASN A 148 -25.59 3.64 17.00
C ASN A 148 -26.03 2.40 16.21
N GLY A 149 -25.58 1.22 16.63
CA GLY A 149 -25.94 -0.06 16.03
C GLY A 149 -25.29 -0.29 14.66
N SER A 150 -25.74 -1.33 13.95
CA SER A 150 -25.22 -1.68 12.62
C SER A 150 -25.91 -0.92 11.47
N SER A 151 -26.87 -0.05 11.77
CA SER A 151 -27.55 0.79 10.79
C SER A 151 -28.12 2.06 11.43
N HIS A 152 -28.36 3.08 10.59
CA HIS A 152 -29.04 4.30 11.00
C HIS A 152 -29.98 4.80 9.90
N THR A 153 -31.17 5.26 10.26
CA THR A 153 -32.16 5.80 9.31
C THR A 153 -32.27 7.31 9.47
N PHE A 154 -32.02 8.03 8.38
CA PHE A 154 -32.24 9.47 8.25
C PHE A 154 -33.57 9.72 7.56
N SER A 155 -34.34 10.71 8.01
CA SER A 155 -35.58 11.12 7.36
C SER A 155 -35.40 12.47 6.70
N PHE A 156 -35.78 12.58 5.43
CA PHE A 156 -35.70 13.80 4.64
C PHE A 156 -37.08 14.23 4.18
N GLU A 157 -37.33 15.54 4.29
CA GLU A 157 -38.58 16.14 3.82
C GLU A 157 -38.62 16.18 2.29
N ALA A 158 -39.81 16.43 1.74
CA ALA A 158 -39.96 16.65 0.31
C ALA A 158 -39.04 17.80 -0.18
N GLU A 159 -38.51 17.65 -1.39
CA GLU A 159 -37.62 18.62 -2.04
C GLU A 159 -36.25 18.81 -1.34
N ALA A 160 -35.80 17.86 -0.50
CA ALA A 160 -34.47 17.93 0.12
C ALA A 160 -33.31 17.99 -0.90
N GLY A 161 -33.50 17.43 -2.11
CA GLY A 161 -32.45 17.34 -3.12
C GLY A 161 -31.30 16.44 -2.66
N ASP A 162 -30.11 16.63 -3.22
CA ASP A 162 -28.92 15.89 -2.82
C ASP A 162 -28.40 16.37 -1.46
N VAL A 163 -28.08 15.41 -0.59
CA VAL A 163 -27.66 15.69 0.80
C VAL A 163 -26.30 15.08 1.08
N TRP A 164 -25.37 15.91 1.55
CA TRP A 164 -24.07 15.44 2.03
C TRP A 164 -24.14 15.03 3.50
N ILE A 165 -23.71 13.81 3.80
CA ILE A 165 -23.61 13.28 5.16
C ILE A 165 -22.13 13.17 5.52
N GLY A 166 -21.67 14.01 6.45
CA GLY A 166 -20.32 13.92 7.01
C GLY A 166 -20.24 12.94 8.17
N LEU A 167 -19.13 12.23 8.31
CA LEU A 167 -18.95 11.18 9.31
C LEU A 167 -17.79 11.48 10.26
N THR A 168 -17.97 11.22 11.55
CA THR A 168 -16.89 11.26 12.56
C THR A 168 -16.99 10.04 13.46
N GLY A 169 -15.94 9.23 13.50
CA GLY A 169 -15.89 8.05 14.35
C GLY A 169 -15.38 8.38 15.75
N PHE A 170 -15.86 7.62 16.75
CA PHE A 170 -15.41 7.77 18.14
C PHE A 170 -13.89 7.58 18.25
N SER A 171 -13.20 8.49 18.95
CA SER A 171 -11.73 8.43 19.08
C SER A 171 -10.95 8.41 17.75
N SER A 172 -11.52 9.01 16.69
CA SER A 172 -10.91 9.07 15.34
C SER A 172 -10.85 7.71 14.64
N THR A 173 -11.72 6.77 15.00
CA THR A 173 -11.91 5.55 14.22
C THR A 173 -12.58 5.85 12.87
N SER A 174 -12.39 4.94 11.92
CA SER A 174 -13.13 4.93 10.66
C SER A 174 -14.59 4.54 10.89
N VAL A 175 -15.49 5.18 10.17
CA VAL A 175 -16.92 4.85 10.07
C VAL A 175 -17.15 4.23 8.70
N THR A 176 -17.72 3.03 8.65
CA THR A 176 -17.94 2.30 7.39
C THR A 176 -19.36 2.49 6.86
N VAL A 177 -19.48 2.54 5.53
CA VAL A 177 -20.75 2.57 4.82
C VAL A 177 -20.70 1.44 3.81
N ALA A 178 -21.38 0.34 4.12
CA ALA A 178 -21.53 -0.79 3.20
C ALA A 178 -22.50 -0.45 2.09
N SER A 179 -23.62 0.18 2.44
CA SER A 179 -24.64 0.63 1.49
C SER A 179 -25.56 1.66 2.13
N ILE A 180 -26.29 2.40 1.30
CA ILE A 180 -27.51 3.10 1.70
C ILE A 180 -28.71 2.50 0.99
N THR A 181 -29.85 2.47 1.66
CA THR A 181 -31.15 2.13 1.08
C THR A 181 -32.07 3.33 1.22
N ILE A 182 -32.52 3.87 0.09
CA ILE A 182 -33.46 4.98 0.00
C ILE A 182 -34.86 4.39 -0.15
N GLU A 183 -35.78 4.74 0.75
CA GLU A 183 -37.19 4.35 0.71
C GLU A 183 -38.06 5.59 0.53
N VAL A 184 -38.88 5.60 -0.52
CA VAL A 184 -39.80 6.72 -0.82
C VAL A 184 -41.21 6.41 -0.33
N GLU A 185 -41.96 7.44 0.06
CA GLU A 185 -43.31 7.30 0.63
C GLU A 185 -44.28 6.46 -0.24
N ASN A 186 -44.09 6.49 -1.56
CA ASN A 186 -44.90 5.74 -2.53
C ASN A 186 -44.52 4.24 -2.65
N GLY A 187 -43.62 3.73 -1.79
CA GLY A 187 -43.27 2.31 -1.68
C GLY A 187 -42.16 1.83 -2.61
N GLY A 188 -41.42 2.75 -3.23
CA GLY A 188 -40.19 2.45 -3.98
C GLY A 188 -38.99 2.36 -3.03
N SER A 189 -38.04 1.48 -3.34
CA SER A 189 -36.78 1.39 -2.61
C SER A 189 -35.63 1.19 -3.58
N THR A 190 -34.46 1.77 -3.28
CA THR A 190 -33.23 1.61 -4.06
C THR A 190 -32.04 1.52 -3.11
N THR A 191 -31.20 0.51 -3.32
CA THR A 191 -29.96 0.34 -2.57
C THR A 191 -28.76 0.73 -3.43
N ILE A 192 -27.85 1.50 -2.86
CA ILE A 192 -26.60 1.95 -3.49
C ILE A 192 -25.45 1.46 -2.61
N LEU A 193 -24.45 0.80 -3.20
CA LEU A 193 -23.27 0.33 -2.46
C LEU A 193 -22.39 1.52 -2.06
N GLY A 194 -21.60 1.35 -0.99
CA GLY A 194 -20.72 2.42 -0.51
C GLY A 194 -19.78 2.95 -1.59
N THR A 195 -19.17 2.04 -2.37
CA THR A 195 -18.26 2.36 -3.48
C THR A 195 -18.93 3.04 -4.67
N ASP A 196 -20.26 2.95 -4.79
CA ASP A 196 -21.04 3.62 -5.85
C ASP A 196 -21.48 5.03 -5.44
N LEU A 197 -21.23 5.44 -4.18
CA LEU A 197 -21.57 6.77 -3.67
C LEU A 197 -20.51 7.79 -4.08
N GLU A 198 -20.98 8.96 -4.52
CA GLU A 198 -20.11 10.13 -4.59
C GLU A 198 -19.61 10.45 -3.17
N SER A 199 -18.29 10.53 -3.00
CA SER A 199 -17.67 10.69 -1.69
C SER A 199 -16.44 11.59 -1.72
N VAL A 200 -16.11 12.11 -0.54
CA VAL A 200 -14.93 12.94 -0.30
C VAL A 200 -14.20 12.39 0.90
N ASN A 201 -12.89 12.21 0.76
CA ASN A 201 -11.99 11.72 1.81
C ASN A 201 -12.45 10.39 2.41
N MET A 202 -12.97 9.49 1.57
CA MET A 202 -13.32 8.12 1.94
C MET A 202 -12.36 7.17 1.23
N LYS A 203 -11.98 6.08 1.90
CA LYS A 203 -11.27 4.96 1.29
C LYS A 203 -12.22 3.81 1.02
N THR A 204 -11.86 2.92 0.10
CA THR A 204 -12.60 1.67 -0.07
C THR A 204 -12.40 0.78 1.16
N ALA A 205 -13.41 -0.03 1.47
CA ALA A 205 -13.39 -0.96 2.59
C ALA A 205 -14.01 -2.30 2.19
N GLY A 206 -13.48 -3.37 2.77
CA GLY A 206 -13.82 -4.75 2.42
C GLY A 206 -12.56 -5.57 2.14
N ASP A 207 -12.77 -6.88 2.04
CA ASP A 207 -11.70 -7.80 1.72
C ASP A 207 -11.43 -7.81 0.21
N PRO A 208 -10.16 -7.79 -0.24
CA PRO A 208 -9.82 -8.01 -1.64
C PRO A 208 -10.33 -9.38 -2.12
N GLY A 209 -10.87 -9.44 -3.33
CA GLY A 209 -11.38 -10.70 -3.90
C GLY A 209 -10.28 -11.69 -4.27
N PHE A 210 -9.08 -11.20 -4.62
CA PHE A 210 -7.95 -12.05 -5.00
C PHE A 210 -6.61 -11.35 -4.72
N SER A 211 -5.51 -12.10 -4.85
CA SER A 211 -4.16 -11.57 -4.68
C SER A 211 -3.27 -11.76 -5.91
N ILE A 212 -2.36 -10.80 -6.11
CA ILE A 212 -1.30 -10.83 -7.13
C ILE A 212 0.03 -10.66 -6.43
N GLN A 213 0.95 -11.60 -6.61
CA GLN A 213 2.34 -11.49 -6.16
C GLN A 213 3.28 -11.51 -7.37
N VAL A 214 4.17 -10.52 -7.47
CA VAL A 214 5.08 -10.36 -8.61
C VAL A 214 6.53 -10.24 -8.14
N ASP A 215 7.23 -11.37 -8.08
CA ASP A 215 8.69 -11.41 -7.90
C ASP A 215 9.43 -11.34 -9.26
N GLY A 216 8.73 -11.64 -10.36
CA GLY A 216 9.19 -11.45 -11.73
C GLY A 216 8.83 -10.08 -12.30
N THR A 217 8.10 -10.09 -13.43
CA THR A 217 7.69 -8.86 -14.13
C THR A 217 6.18 -8.82 -14.39
N LEU A 218 5.58 -7.64 -14.21
CA LEU A 218 4.22 -7.34 -14.63
C LEU A 218 4.24 -6.15 -15.60
N SER A 219 3.59 -6.29 -16.75
CA SER A 219 3.34 -5.21 -17.70
C SER A 219 1.84 -5.06 -17.91
N SER A 220 1.30 -3.85 -17.76
CA SER A 220 -0.10 -3.53 -18.00
C SER A 220 -0.18 -2.39 -19.02
N VAL A 221 -0.95 -2.57 -20.09
CA VAL A 221 -1.16 -1.54 -21.12
C VAL A 221 -2.63 -1.46 -21.48
N ASP A 222 -3.23 -0.28 -21.34
CA ASP A 222 -4.67 -0.05 -21.59
C ASP A 222 -5.55 -1.10 -20.89
N SER A 223 -5.24 -1.36 -19.62
CA SER A 223 -5.71 -2.54 -18.90
C SER A 223 -6.28 -2.18 -17.53
N THR A 224 -7.21 -3.00 -17.03
CA THR A 224 -7.84 -2.77 -15.73
C THR A 224 -7.50 -3.90 -14.76
N VAL A 225 -7.11 -3.55 -13.54
CA VAL A 225 -7.07 -4.49 -12.41
C VAL A 225 -8.03 -3.97 -11.35
N SER A 226 -9.03 -4.77 -10.96
CA SER A 226 -10.09 -4.31 -10.06
C SER A 226 -10.37 -5.27 -8.91
N GLY A 227 -10.43 -4.73 -7.69
CA GLY A 227 -10.85 -5.45 -6.48
C GLY A 227 -9.87 -6.46 -5.90
N GLY A 228 -8.61 -6.44 -6.35
CA GLY A 228 -7.55 -7.32 -5.86
C GLY A 228 -6.54 -6.62 -4.95
N GLN A 229 -5.67 -7.40 -4.33
CA GLN A 229 -4.47 -6.92 -3.64
C GLN A 229 -3.23 -7.24 -4.49
N MET A 230 -2.28 -6.31 -4.52
CA MET A 230 -1.06 -6.46 -5.32
C MET A 230 0.21 -6.24 -4.50
N THR A 231 1.14 -7.18 -4.60
CA THR A 231 2.48 -7.11 -4.01
C THR A 231 3.54 -7.29 -5.10
N ILE A 232 4.49 -6.37 -5.19
CA ILE A 232 5.59 -6.38 -6.15
C ILE A 232 6.91 -6.56 -5.39
N GLY A 233 7.57 -7.70 -5.60
CA GLY A 233 8.95 -7.95 -5.19
C GLY A 233 9.97 -7.67 -6.30
N GLY A 234 9.56 -7.86 -7.56
CA GLY A 234 10.35 -7.61 -8.76
C GLY A 234 10.05 -6.26 -9.39
N SER A 235 9.45 -6.26 -10.59
CA SER A 235 9.12 -5.03 -11.29
C SER A 235 7.73 -5.02 -11.90
N MET A 236 7.13 -3.83 -11.92
CA MET A 236 5.85 -3.55 -12.53
C MET A 236 5.96 -2.31 -13.42
N SER A 237 5.34 -2.38 -14.59
CA SER A 237 5.09 -1.20 -15.44
C SER A 237 3.63 -1.15 -15.86
N ALA A 238 3.05 0.05 -15.85
CA ALA A 238 1.69 0.31 -16.29
C ALA A 238 1.65 1.54 -17.19
N ASP A 239 0.92 1.46 -18.30
CA ASP A 239 0.74 2.55 -19.26
C ASP A 239 -0.73 2.62 -19.68
N ASP A 240 -1.36 3.77 -19.46
CA ASP A 240 -2.81 3.97 -19.69
C ASP A 240 -3.71 2.94 -18.97
N SER A 241 -3.32 2.45 -17.78
CA SER A 241 -4.06 1.40 -17.05
C SER A 241 -4.87 1.90 -15.86
N SER A 242 -5.91 1.16 -15.47
CA SER A 242 -6.75 1.48 -14.30
C SER A 242 -6.54 0.47 -13.16
N PHE A 243 -6.36 0.99 -11.95
CA PHE A 243 -6.30 0.22 -10.70
C PHE A 243 -7.47 0.64 -9.82
N ASP A 244 -8.54 -0.15 -9.85
CA ASP A 244 -9.81 0.19 -9.21
C ASP A 244 -10.06 -0.67 -7.98
N ARG A 245 -10.37 -0.06 -6.84
CA ARG A 245 -10.55 -0.77 -5.56
C ARG A 245 -9.35 -1.68 -5.26
N LEU A 246 -8.17 -1.17 -5.61
CA LEU A 246 -6.88 -1.81 -5.49
C LEU A 246 -5.91 -0.76 -4.96
N GLY A 247 -5.31 -1.07 -3.81
CA GLY A 247 -4.43 -0.14 -3.14
C GLY A 247 -4.43 -0.40 -1.64
N PRO A 248 -3.29 -0.25 -0.95
CA PRO A 248 -2.01 0.12 -1.52
C PRO A 248 -1.38 -1.04 -2.32
N VAL A 249 -0.74 -0.73 -3.45
CA VAL A 249 0.21 -1.66 -4.08
C VAL A 249 1.45 -1.74 -3.20
N LEU A 250 1.76 -2.93 -2.71
CA LEU A 250 2.85 -3.13 -1.75
C LEU A 250 4.15 -3.45 -2.51
N LEU A 251 5.19 -2.62 -2.35
CA LEU A 251 6.49 -2.82 -2.95
C LEU A 251 7.52 -3.31 -1.91
N GLY A 252 8.26 -4.36 -2.26
CA GLY A 252 9.45 -4.76 -1.52
C GLY A 252 10.56 -3.70 -1.56
N SER A 253 11.59 -3.86 -0.71
CA SER A 253 12.67 -2.88 -0.58
C SER A 253 13.50 -2.66 -1.85
N ASP A 254 13.53 -3.60 -2.79
CA ASP A 254 14.26 -3.47 -4.06
C ASP A 254 13.31 -3.45 -5.28
N ALA A 255 12.00 -3.42 -5.02
CA ALA A 255 11.00 -3.50 -6.07
C ALA A 255 10.87 -2.18 -6.83
N THR A 256 10.45 -2.28 -8.10
CA THR A 256 10.24 -1.12 -8.97
C THR A 256 8.81 -1.08 -9.48
N ILE A 257 8.19 0.10 -9.39
CA ILE A 257 6.94 0.42 -10.07
C ILE A 257 7.14 1.62 -11.01
N ASP A 258 6.60 1.51 -12.21
CA ASP A 258 6.75 2.48 -13.28
C ASP A 258 5.39 2.78 -13.92
N LEU A 259 4.79 3.91 -13.52
CA LEU A 259 3.44 4.32 -13.92
C LEU A 259 3.53 5.43 -14.98
N ARG A 260 2.87 5.22 -16.11
CA ARG A 260 2.90 6.11 -17.28
C ARG A 260 1.53 6.35 -17.89
N GLY A 261 1.48 7.30 -18.83
CA GLY A 261 0.26 7.65 -19.54
C GLY A 261 -0.82 8.14 -18.58
N VAL A 262 -2.08 7.95 -18.95
CA VAL A 262 -3.24 8.27 -18.11
C VAL A 262 -3.56 7.17 -17.11
N THR A 263 -2.54 6.49 -16.59
CA THR A 263 -2.73 5.46 -15.56
C THR A 263 -3.38 6.07 -14.32
N ALA A 264 -4.38 5.38 -13.75
CA ALA A 264 -5.18 5.91 -12.65
C ALA A 264 -5.41 4.89 -11.54
N PHE A 265 -5.38 5.35 -10.30
CA PHE A 265 -5.90 4.64 -9.13
C PHE A 265 -7.26 5.21 -8.73
N SER A 266 -8.19 4.34 -8.31
CA SER A 266 -9.46 4.71 -7.69
C SER A 266 -9.77 3.79 -6.52
N GLY A 267 -10.17 4.36 -5.39
CA GLY A 267 -10.62 3.58 -4.24
C GLY A 267 -9.53 2.73 -3.58
N SER A 268 -8.38 3.31 -3.21
CA SER A 268 -7.43 2.61 -2.34
C SER A 268 -8.12 2.15 -1.05
N LEU A 269 -7.69 1.00 -0.50
CA LEU A 269 -8.17 0.47 0.78
C LEU A 269 -7.40 1.06 1.97
N ASP A 270 -6.39 1.89 1.71
CA ASP A 270 -5.65 2.63 2.73
C ASP A 270 -5.55 4.12 2.37
N ASP A 271 -4.85 4.89 3.19
CA ASP A 271 -4.59 6.32 2.98
C ASP A 271 -3.51 6.61 1.92
N HIS A 272 -3.08 5.60 1.15
CA HIS A 272 -2.14 5.75 0.04
C HIS A 272 -2.41 4.73 -1.07
N ASP A 273 -2.10 5.06 -2.33
CA ASP A 273 -2.28 4.15 -3.48
C ASP A 273 -1.12 3.13 -3.61
N VAL A 274 0.09 3.49 -3.16
CA VAL A 274 1.29 2.64 -3.24
C VAL A 274 2.11 2.73 -1.96
N ARG A 275 2.58 1.59 -1.43
CA ARG A 275 3.45 1.53 -0.25
C ARG A 275 4.79 0.90 -0.59
N GLY A 276 5.86 1.66 -0.49
CA GLY A 276 7.22 1.20 -0.75
C GLY A 276 8.03 0.84 0.48
N GLY A 277 8.92 -0.15 0.34
CA GLY A 277 10.08 -0.30 1.21
C GLY A 277 11.16 0.78 0.95
N PRO A 278 12.19 0.88 1.82
CA PRO A 278 13.19 1.96 1.78
C PRO A 278 13.87 2.16 0.42
N GLY A 279 14.33 1.07 -0.20
CA GLY A 279 15.10 1.11 -1.44
C GLY A 279 14.26 1.02 -2.72
N SER A 280 12.93 0.98 -2.60
CA SER A 280 12.04 0.78 -3.75
C SER A 280 12.20 1.91 -4.77
N THR A 281 11.85 1.67 -6.02
CA THR A 281 11.82 2.72 -7.05
C THR A 281 10.38 2.96 -7.48
N ILE A 282 9.90 4.18 -7.26
CA ILE A 282 8.56 4.61 -7.64
C ILE A 282 8.70 5.70 -8.69
N TYR A 283 8.32 5.40 -9.94
CA TYR A 283 8.16 6.39 -10.97
C TYR A 283 6.66 6.68 -11.16
N TRP A 284 6.29 7.94 -10.92
CA TRP A 284 4.93 8.45 -11.06
C TRP A 284 4.92 9.47 -12.21
N GLY A 285 4.36 9.09 -13.36
CA GLY A 285 4.29 9.97 -14.52
C GLY A 285 3.42 11.21 -14.32
N ASP A 286 3.63 12.23 -15.16
CA ASP A 286 2.96 13.54 -15.03
C ASP A 286 1.43 13.46 -15.16
N ASP A 287 0.93 12.56 -16.01
CA ASP A 287 -0.50 12.37 -16.28
C ASP A 287 -1.14 11.25 -15.42
N VAL A 288 -0.36 10.64 -14.50
CA VAL A 288 -0.84 9.57 -13.62
C VAL A 288 -1.63 10.17 -12.45
N SER A 289 -2.83 9.66 -12.19
CA SER A 289 -3.71 10.12 -11.11
C SER A 289 -3.86 9.10 -10.00
N GLY A 290 -3.89 9.57 -8.76
CA GLY A 290 -4.19 8.75 -7.58
C GLY A 290 -5.68 8.77 -7.22
N SER A 291 -6.07 8.02 -6.19
CA SER A 291 -7.45 8.01 -5.68
C SER A 291 -7.92 9.40 -5.22
N GLY A 292 -6.99 10.28 -4.84
CA GLY A 292 -7.23 11.70 -4.59
C GLY A 292 -7.73 12.01 -3.16
N GLY A 293 -8.04 13.29 -2.92
CA GLY A 293 -8.42 13.78 -1.60
C GLY A 293 -7.26 13.63 -0.59
N LEU A 294 -7.52 12.93 0.51
CA LEU A 294 -6.52 12.60 1.55
C LEU A 294 -5.79 11.28 1.30
N ILE A 295 -6.03 10.61 0.17
CA ILE A 295 -5.27 9.42 -0.21
C ILE A 295 -4.01 9.86 -0.93
N ASP A 296 -2.86 9.61 -0.33
CA ASP A 296 -1.56 9.91 -0.89
C ASP A 296 -1.26 9.04 -2.11
N ARG A 297 -0.49 9.57 -3.06
CA ARG A 297 -0.05 8.78 -4.21
C ARG A 297 0.80 7.59 -3.76
N TRP A 298 1.68 7.84 -2.79
CA TRP A 298 2.50 6.79 -2.21
C TRP A 298 3.12 7.19 -0.87
N GLU A 299 3.50 6.18 -0.10
CA GLU A 299 4.39 6.32 1.05
C GLU A 299 5.58 5.36 0.95
N ARG A 300 6.73 5.74 1.48
CA ARG A 300 7.80 4.80 1.82
C ARG A 300 7.90 4.61 3.31
N ARG A 301 8.13 3.36 3.72
CA ARG A 301 8.25 3.00 5.12
C ARG A 301 9.52 2.21 5.41
N VAL A 302 10.07 2.44 6.59
CA VAL A 302 11.22 1.73 7.13
C VAL A 302 10.79 1.06 8.43
N SER A 303 11.12 -0.21 8.61
CA SER A 303 10.87 -0.97 9.84
C SER A 303 12.13 -1.68 10.32
N GLY A 304 12.24 -1.93 11.62
CA GLY A 304 13.37 -2.69 12.18
C GLY A 304 14.74 -2.04 11.95
N GLN A 305 14.81 -0.72 11.78
CA GLN A 305 16.07 -0.03 11.55
C GLN A 305 16.94 -0.02 12.80
N SER A 306 18.22 -0.32 12.62
CA SER A 306 19.21 -0.34 13.71
C SER A 306 20.45 0.50 13.42
N ILE A 307 21.03 1.03 14.48
CA ILE A 307 22.35 1.65 14.49
C ILE A 307 23.27 0.71 15.25
N GLN A 308 24.31 0.25 14.59
CA GLN A 308 25.34 -0.61 15.17
C GLN A 308 26.53 0.24 15.60
N LEU A 309 26.89 0.10 16.86
CA LEU A 309 27.98 0.82 17.52
C LEU A 309 29.03 -0.17 18.01
N ASP A 310 30.25 0.33 18.21
CA ASP A 310 31.36 -0.47 18.78
C ASP A 310 31.32 -0.55 20.32
N ALA A 311 30.37 0.13 20.95
CA ALA A 311 30.20 0.20 22.39
C ALA A 311 28.74 -0.01 22.82
N LYS A 312 28.58 -0.60 24.01
CA LYS A 312 27.30 -0.78 24.69
C LYS A 312 26.89 0.47 25.47
N TYR A 313 25.58 0.66 25.63
CA TYR A 313 24.99 1.77 26.38
C TYR A 313 25.40 3.17 25.91
N VAL A 314 25.69 3.33 24.61
CA VAL A 314 25.85 4.63 23.97
C VAL A 314 24.48 5.28 23.89
N ILE A 315 24.36 6.54 24.31
CA ILE A 315 23.11 7.32 24.22
C ILE A 315 23.16 8.18 22.97
N LEU A 316 22.12 8.09 22.14
CA LEU A 316 21.94 8.84 20.91
C LEU A 316 20.65 9.68 21.00
N SER A 317 20.68 10.87 20.42
CA SER A 317 19.48 11.61 20.05
C SER A 317 19.23 11.40 18.56
N VAL A 318 18.00 11.06 18.19
CA VAL A 318 17.56 11.03 16.79
C VAL A 318 16.48 12.08 16.64
N SER A 319 16.73 13.07 15.78
CA SER A 319 15.84 14.22 15.57
C SER A 319 15.26 14.20 14.16
N GLY A 320 14.02 14.66 13.99
CA GLY A 320 13.36 14.73 12.68
C GLY A 320 12.74 13.43 12.21
N ILE A 321 12.33 12.54 13.12
CA ILE A 321 11.73 11.25 12.79
C ILE A 321 10.29 11.42 12.30
N GLY A 322 10.00 10.86 11.11
CA GLY A 322 8.66 10.79 10.54
C GLY A 322 8.02 12.16 10.23
N PRO A 323 6.77 12.16 9.75
CA PRO A 323 6.07 13.39 9.35
C PRO A 323 5.86 14.40 10.47
N SER A 324 5.92 13.97 11.73
CA SER A 324 5.83 14.83 12.91
C SER A 324 7.17 15.44 13.33
N GLU A 325 8.26 15.09 12.63
CA GLU A 325 9.64 15.52 12.91
C GLU A 325 10.06 15.29 14.37
N ALA A 326 9.68 14.14 14.93
CA ALA A 326 9.84 13.85 16.34
C ALA A 326 11.32 13.73 16.76
N ILE A 327 11.58 13.95 18.04
CA ILE A 327 12.89 13.75 18.68
C ILE A 327 12.78 12.56 19.62
N GLN A 328 13.74 11.65 19.54
CA GLN A 328 13.84 10.46 20.38
C GLN A 328 15.25 10.33 20.96
N GLU A 329 15.34 9.95 22.23
CA GLU A 329 16.58 9.43 22.81
C GLU A 329 16.55 7.89 22.78
N ILE A 330 17.60 7.29 22.23
CA ILE A 330 17.78 5.83 22.14
C ILE A 330 19.13 5.45 22.73
N PHE A 331 19.30 4.17 23.07
CA PHE A 331 20.55 3.67 23.60
C PHE A 331 20.92 2.31 23.01
N SER A 332 22.22 2.03 22.91
CA SER A 332 22.68 0.72 22.48
C SER A 332 22.58 -0.33 23.58
N ASP A 333 22.23 -1.54 23.18
CA ASP A 333 22.16 -2.70 24.04
C ASP A 333 23.55 -3.29 24.37
N GLU A 334 23.58 -4.47 24.99
CA GLU A 334 24.82 -5.18 25.35
C GLU A 334 25.70 -5.54 24.14
N ASN A 335 25.12 -5.62 22.94
CA ASN A 335 25.79 -5.92 21.69
C ASN A 335 26.13 -4.66 20.87
N GLY A 336 25.90 -3.47 21.44
CA GLY A 336 26.11 -2.21 20.73
C GLY A 336 25.03 -1.91 19.69
N THR A 337 23.84 -2.50 19.78
CA THR A 337 22.73 -2.24 18.85
C THR A 337 21.73 -1.26 19.45
N ALA A 338 21.45 -0.15 18.76
CA ALA A 338 20.36 0.77 19.10
C ALA A 338 19.26 0.70 18.05
N LEU A 339 17.99 0.59 18.47
CA LEU A 339 16.84 0.55 17.56
C LEU A 339 16.25 1.95 17.38
N VAL A 340 16.11 2.39 16.13
CA VAL A 340 15.43 3.64 15.80
C VAL A 340 13.93 3.44 15.96
N ASP A 341 13.26 4.36 16.65
CA ASP A 341 11.84 4.27 17.00
C ASP A 341 11.43 2.94 17.69
N GLY A 342 12.37 2.34 18.44
CA GLY A 342 12.18 1.03 19.07
C GLY A 342 12.01 -0.12 18.07
N GLY A 343 12.41 0.07 16.81
CA GLY A 343 12.32 -0.90 15.73
C GLY A 343 10.95 -0.92 15.03
N ARG A 344 10.04 0.00 15.37
CA ARG A 344 8.73 0.11 14.74
C ARG A 344 8.84 0.53 13.28
N GLU A 345 7.81 0.21 12.51
CA GLU A 345 7.65 0.79 11.18
C GLU A 345 7.31 2.27 11.30
N ARG A 346 7.93 3.10 10.45
CA ARG A 346 7.62 4.51 10.31
C ARG A 346 7.65 4.95 8.84
N VAL A 347 6.90 6.00 8.54
CA VAL A 347 6.90 6.66 7.23
C VAL A 347 8.13 7.56 7.12
N VAL A 348 8.88 7.41 6.02
CA VAL A 348 10.09 8.19 5.75
C VAL A 348 9.98 9.05 4.50
N GLU A 349 8.95 8.86 3.69
CA GLU A 349 8.69 9.68 2.51
C GLU A 349 7.22 9.56 2.10
N ILE A 350 6.61 10.67 1.69
CA ILE A 350 5.21 10.75 1.28
C ILE A 350 5.14 11.51 -0.05
N GLY A 351 4.55 10.89 -1.06
CA GLY A 351 4.08 11.57 -2.26
C GLY A 351 2.62 11.96 -2.09
N TYR A 352 2.36 13.19 -1.67
CA TYR A 352 1.00 13.67 -1.42
C TYR A 352 0.15 13.68 -2.69
N SER A 353 -1.18 13.63 -2.49
CA SER A 353 -2.19 13.70 -3.55
C SER A 353 -2.09 14.97 -4.40
N ASP A 354 -1.58 16.08 -3.84
CA ASP A 354 -1.44 17.38 -4.49
C ASP A 354 -0.20 17.51 -5.41
N GLY A 355 0.61 16.46 -5.51
CA GLY A 355 1.83 16.46 -6.32
C GLY A 355 3.11 16.76 -5.53
N THR A 356 3.01 17.28 -4.31
CA THR A 356 4.18 17.54 -3.47
C THR A 356 4.78 16.25 -2.90
N VAL A 357 6.03 16.33 -2.46
CA VAL A 357 6.76 15.23 -1.84
C VAL A 357 7.40 15.73 -0.56
N TRP A 358 7.20 15.00 0.53
CA TRP A 358 7.92 15.15 1.78
C TRP A 358 8.87 13.97 1.98
N THR A 359 10.09 14.25 2.43
CA THR A 359 11.15 13.26 2.64
C THR A 359 11.76 13.49 4.02
N GLU A 360 11.87 12.42 4.82
CA GLU A 360 12.49 12.45 6.15
C GLU A 360 13.94 12.96 6.04
N ALA A 361 14.27 13.97 6.85
CA ALA A 361 15.61 14.55 6.96
C ALA A 361 16.19 14.36 8.37
N ALA A 362 15.97 13.17 8.94
CA ALA A 362 16.36 12.86 10.30
C ALA A 362 17.88 12.86 10.50
N THR A 363 18.33 13.21 11.71
CA THR A 363 19.74 13.20 12.10
C THR A 363 19.98 12.42 13.37
N ILE A 364 21.16 11.82 13.49
CA ILE A 364 21.68 11.15 14.67
C ILE A 364 22.73 12.05 15.32
N ASP A 365 22.58 12.28 16.62
CA ASP A 365 23.53 12.97 17.48
C ASP A 365 23.98 12.04 18.61
N VAL A 366 25.29 11.95 18.83
CA VAL A 366 25.84 11.15 19.93
C VAL A 366 25.83 11.99 21.21
N ILE A 367 24.98 11.62 22.17
CA ILE A 367 24.90 12.30 23.47
C ILE A 367 26.00 11.81 24.41
N THR A 368 26.15 10.50 24.53
CA THR A 368 27.12 9.88 25.45
C THR A 368 27.73 8.66 24.79
N TYR A 369 29.06 8.66 24.65
CA TYR A 369 29.84 7.55 24.09
C TYR A 369 31.07 7.34 24.95
N VAL A 370 30.85 6.65 26.06
CA VAL A 370 31.89 6.35 27.03
C VAL A 370 32.35 4.91 26.82
N THR A 371 33.61 4.75 26.44
CA THR A 371 34.34 3.50 26.43
C THR A 371 35.24 3.45 27.66
N SER A 372 35.89 2.31 27.90
CA SER A 372 36.92 2.18 28.93
C SER A 372 38.11 3.14 28.76
N TRP A 373 38.23 3.81 27.60
CA TRP A 373 39.34 4.70 27.25
C TRP A 373 39.03 6.19 27.37
N ASN A 374 37.76 6.59 27.49
CA ASN A 374 37.35 7.96 27.79
C ASN A 374 36.37 8.00 28.99
N PRO A 375 36.76 7.45 30.16
CA PRO A 375 35.94 7.63 31.35
C PRO A 375 35.72 9.13 31.61
N GLU A 376 34.61 9.50 32.25
CA GLU A 376 34.27 10.91 32.53
C GLU A 376 35.44 11.67 33.21
N SER A 377 36.22 10.97 34.04
CA SER A 377 37.42 11.48 34.72
C SER A 377 38.61 11.80 33.81
N SER A 378 38.63 11.30 32.57
CA SER A 378 39.69 11.54 31.59
C SER A 378 39.65 12.95 30.98
N GLY A 379 38.48 13.62 31.03
CA GLY A 379 38.25 14.90 30.35
C GLY A 379 38.24 14.81 28.82
N ILE A 380 38.31 13.59 28.26
CA ILE A 380 38.18 13.32 26.83
C ILE A 380 36.68 13.35 26.49
N GLY A 381 36.30 14.10 25.46
CA GLY A 381 34.90 14.18 25.00
C GLY A 381 34.35 12.84 24.49
N ASN A 382 33.06 12.81 24.21
CA ASN A 382 32.44 11.63 23.60
C ASN A 382 33.05 11.34 22.22
N TYR A 383 33.18 10.06 21.92
CA TYR A 383 33.49 9.62 20.57
C TYR A 383 32.27 9.80 19.69
N GLY A 384 32.40 10.55 18.59
CA GLY A 384 31.29 10.88 17.71
C GLY A 384 31.51 12.25 17.07
N GLY A 385 31.19 12.38 15.79
CA GLY A 385 31.22 13.65 15.08
C GLY A 385 30.06 14.56 15.46
N GLY A 386 29.88 15.65 14.71
CA GLY A 386 28.62 16.41 14.73
C GLY A 386 27.44 15.60 14.19
N PRO A 387 26.26 16.22 14.07
CA PRO A 387 25.06 15.56 13.59
C PRO A 387 25.32 14.85 12.26
N MET A 388 24.88 13.60 12.16
CA MET A 388 24.97 12.81 10.92
C MET A 388 23.57 12.47 10.40
N PRO A 389 23.35 12.39 9.07
CA PRO A 389 22.07 11.97 8.54
C PRO A 389 21.71 10.55 8.96
N LEU A 390 20.45 10.34 9.33
CA LEU A 390 19.85 9.01 9.42
C LEU A 390 19.43 8.60 8.00
N THR A 391 20.21 7.75 7.34
CA THR A 391 19.80 7.18 6.05
C THR A 391 18.67 6.18 6.25
N TRP A 392 18.07 5.68 5.18
CA TRP A 392 17.02 4.66 5.24
C TRP A 392 17.57 3.23 5.20
N ASP A 393 18.88 3.07 5.33
CA ASP A 393 19.52 1.76 5.39
C ASP A 393 19.02 0.99 6.61
N GLN A 394 18.75 -0.31 6.42
CA GLN A 394 18.25 -1.19 7.47
C GLN A 394 19.19 -1.25 8.69
N SER A 395 20.50 -1.16 8.45
CA SER A 395 21.54 -1.15 9.47
C SER A 395 22.60 -0.10 9.15
N ILE A 396 22.79 0.84 10.08
CA ILE A 396 23.77 1.91 9.96
C ILE A 396 24.93 1.61 10.89
N GLN A 397 26.15 1.60 10.35
CA GLN A 397 27.36 1.39 11.14
C GLN A 397 27.90 2.73 11.62
N LEU A 398 27.89 2.95 12.93
CA LEU A 398 28.46 4.11 13.59
C LEU A 398 29.71 3.64 14.36
N ASN A 399 30.82 3.54 13.63
CA ASN A 399 32.12 3.20 14.21
C ASN A 399 32.85 4.49 14.61
N SER A 400 33.30 4.55 15.86
CA SER A 400 34.08 5.69 16.35
C SER A 400 35.54 5.70 15.88
N GLY A 401 35.97 4.65 15.16
CA GLY A 401 37.36 4.39 14.84
C GLY A 401 38.16 3.91 16.05
N THR A 402 37.51 3.30 17.05
CA THR A 402 38.20 2.77 18.24
C THR A 402 39.35 1.86 17.80
N PRO A 403 40.60 2.15 18.20
CA PRO A 403 41.73 1.30 17.85
C PRO A 403 41.55 -0.10 18.43
N ASN A 404 41.71 -1.12 17.60
CA ASN A 404 41.80 -2.49 18.10
C ASN A 404 43.18 -2.66 18.76
N ILE A 405 43.20 -2.80 20.09
CA ILE A 405 44.43 -3.01 20.87
C ILE A 405 44.38 -4.41 21.45
N GLU A 406 45.30 -5.26 21.00
CA GLU A 406 45.59 -6.55 21.61
C GLU A 406 46.84 -6.45 22.48
N TRP A 407 46.82 -7.10 23.65
CA TRP A 407 48.03 -7.26 24.45
C TRP A 407 48.92 -8.29 23.76
N GLU A 408 49.99 -7.86 23.11
CA GLU A 408 50.98 -8.77 22.51
C GLU A 408 51.74 -9.55 23.59
N SER A 409 52.04 -8.90 24.73
CA SER A 409 52.58 -9.54 25.92
C SER A 409 52.36 -8.70 27.18
N LEU A 410 52.38 -9.34 28.36
CA LEU A 410 52.41 -8.69 29.67
C LEU A 410 53.68 -9.19 30.39
N GLU A 411 54.69 -8.34 30.49
CA GLU A 411 55.89 -8.62 31.29
C GLU A 411 55.79 -7.96 32.67
N ILE A 412 55.91 -8.76 33.72
CA ILE A 412 56.00 -8.27 35.10
C ILE A 412 57.46 -7.92 35.36
N VAL A 413 57.76 -6.62 35.48
CA VAL A 413 59.11 -6.16 35.83
C VAL A 413 59.24 -6.10 37.36
N GLY A 414 59.62 -7.25 37.93
CA GLY A 414 60.28 -7.37 39.24
C GLY A 414 59.40 -7.34 40.50
N ASP A 415 59.62 -8.35 41.36
CA ASP A 415 59.97 -8.15 42.77
C ASP A 415 61.09 -9.17 43.08
N GLU A 416 62.29 -8.69 43.43
CA GLU A 416 63.36 -9.49 44.07
C GLU A 416 63.05 -9.70 45.57
#